data_AF-A0A810BMH4-F1
#
_entry.id   AF-A0A810BMH4-F1
#
_cell.length_a   1.000
_cell.length_b   1.000
_cell.length_c   1.000
_cell.angle_alpha   90.00
_cell.angle_beta   90.00
_cell.angle_gamma   90.00
#
_symmetry.space_group_name_H-M   'P 1'
#
loop_
_entity.id
_entity.type
_entity.pdbx_description
1 polymer ?
#
loop_
_entity_poly.entity_id
_entity_poly.type
_entity_poly.pdbx_seq_one_letter_code
_entity_poly.pdbx_strand_id
1 'polypeptide(L)' 'MADKLPYTVAVVELDEGPRLTSNVVDSGDPERLSIDQQLIVKIECEGDIFVPRFVAVPRQAAVETTA' A
#
# COMPACT_ATOMS: atom_id res chain seq x y z
N MET A 1 7.40 6.71 18.63
CA MET A 1 7.35 5.59 17.65
C MET A 1 6.29 4.56 17.99
N ALA A 2 5.93 4.35 19.27
CA ALA A 2 4.83 3.47 19.67
C ALA A 2 3.43 3.94 19.23
N ASP A 3 3.28 5.22 18.85
CA ASP A 3 1.99 5.84 18.54
C ASP A 3 1.47 5.56 17.13
N LYS A 4 2.21 4.79 16.30
CA LYS A 4 1.85 4.44 14.91
C LYS A 4 1.54 2.95 14.75
N LEU A 5 1.05 2.31 15.80
CA LEU A 5 0.54 0.95 15.76
C LEU A 5 -0.98 0.98 15.55
N PRO A 6 -1.55 0.04 14.77
CA PRO A 6 -0.86 -0.97 13.94
C PRO A 6 -0.23 -0.36 12.68
N TYR A 7 0.83 -0.98 12.16
CA TYR A 7 1.40 -0.64 10.86
C TYR A 7 1.61 -1.89 10.01
N THR A 8 1.51 -1.73 8.69
CA THR A 8 1.74 -2.80 7.72
C THR A 8 3.08 -2.61 7.03
N VAL A 9 3.90 -3.66 6.99
CA VAL A 9 5.10 -3.75 6.14
C VAL A 9 4.88 -4.86 5.14
N ALA A 10 5.16 -4.59 3.87
CA ALA A 10 5.01 -5.55 2.78
C ALA A 10 6.28 -5.58 1.91
N VAL A 11 6.43 -6.69 1.18
CA VAL A 11 7.34 -6.78 0.05
C VAL A 11 6.54 -6.41 -1.19
N VAL A 12 6.83 -5.25 -1.77
CA VAL A 12 6.16 -4.73 -2.96
C VAL A 12 6.95 -5.12 -4.19
N GLU A 13 6.31 -5.78 -5.14
CA GLU A 13 6.84 -6.01 -6.48
C GLU A 13 6.50 -4.79 -7.34
N LEU A 14 7.52 -4.10 -7.85
CA LEU A 14 7.33 -2.93 -8.70
C LEU A 14 7.15 -3.37 -10.16
N ASP A 15 6.44 -2.55 -10.96
CA ASP A 15 6.21 -2.84 -12.37
C ASP A 15 7.51 -2.93 -13.18
N GLU A 16 8.58 -2.27 -12.72
CA GLU A 16 9.91 -2.36 -13.32
C GLU A 16 10.63 -3.70 -13.02
N GLY A 17 10.13 -4.51 -12.09
CA GLY A 17 10.65 -5.84 -11.71
C GLY A 17 11.35 -5.95 -10.34
N PRO A 18 12.03 -4.93 -9.78
CA PRO A 18 12.61 -5.03 -8.45
C PRO A 18 11.56 -5.19 -7.34
N ARG A 19 12.01 -5.73 -6.20
CA ARG A 19 11.20 -5.80 -4.97
C ARG A 19 11.68 -4.77 -3.95
N LEU A 20 10.74 -4.11 -3.28
CA LEU A 20 11.00 -3.13 -2.24
C LEU A 20 10.23 -3.47 -0.96
N THR A 21 10.95 -3.59 0.16
CA THR A 21 10.31 -3.69 1.48
C THR A 21 9.93 -2.30 1.96
N SER A 22 8.63 -2.03 2.11
CA SER A 22 8.14 -0.73 2.55
C SER A 22 6.79 -0.83 3.27
N ASN A 23 6.38 0.27 3.90
CA ASN A 23 5.08 0.37 4.55
C ASN A 23 3.94 0.56 3.53
N VAL A 24 2.84 -0.14 3.77
CA VAL A 24 1.55 0.18 3.17
C VAL A 24 0.77 1.03 4.17
N VAL A 25 0.46 2.27 3.78
CA VAL A 25 -0.21 3.29 4.61
C VAL A 25 -1.61 3.56 4.10
N ASP A 26 -2.41 4.25 4.91
CA ASP A 26 -3.78 4.69 4.59
C ASP A 26 -4.73 3.56 4.16
N SER A 27 -4.39 2.29 4.42
CA SER A 27 -5.23 1.13 4.13
C SER A 27 -6.42 1.00 5.09
N GLY A 28 -6.43 1.78 6.18
CA GLY A 28 -7.41 1.68 7.25
C GLY A 28 -7.25 0.37 8.00
N ASP A 29 -8.17 -0.56 7.77
CA ASP A 29 -8.14 -1.91 8.34
C ASP A 29 -7.14 -2.81 7.57
N PRO A 30 -6.07 -3.31 8.22
CA PRO A 30 -5.09 -4.20 7.60
C PRO A 30 -5.72 -5.45 6.97
N GLU A 31 -6.85 -5.94 7.49
CA GLU A 31 -7.54 -7.13 6.96
C GLU A 31 -8.13 -6.91 5.57
N ARG A 32 -8.23 -5.65 5.11
CA ARG A 32 -8.69 -5.32 3.75
C ARG A 32 -7.61 -5.46 2.69
N LEU A 33 -6.34 -5.58 3.10
CA LEU A 33 -5.23 -5.78 2.17
C LEU A 33 -5.24 -7.22 1.65
N SER A 34 -5.11 -7.37 0.33
CA SER A 34 -4.97 -8.67 -0.32
C SER A 34 -3.57 -8.83 -0.91
N ILE A 35 -3.08 -10.07 -0.97
CA ILE A 35 -1.88 -10.39 -1.75
C ILE A 35 -2.14 -10.05 -3.23
N ASP A 36 -1.09 -9.60 -3.90
CA ASP A 36 -1.11 -9.15 -5.31
C ASP A 36 -2.08 -7.97 -5.58
N GLN A 37 -2.49 -7.24 -4.55
CA GLN A 37 -3.29 -6.02 -4.72
C GLN A 37 -2.46 -4.89 -5.36
N GLN A 38 -3.06 -4.17 -6.29
CA GLN A 38 -2.44 -2.98 -6.89
C GLN A 38 -2.16 -1.91 -5.83
N LEU A 39 -0.93 -1.40 -5.83
CA LEU A 39 -0.48 -0.30 -4.98
C LEU A 39 -0.06 0.90 -5.83
N ILE A 40 -0.07 2.09 -5.22
CA ILE A 40 0.50 3.32 -5.78
C ILE A 40 1.54 3.87 -4.79
N VAL A 41 2.68 4.32 -5.31
CA VAL A 41 3.73 4.95 -4.49
C VAL A 41 3.27 6.31 -3.96
N LYS A 42 3.53 6.56 -2.69
CA LYS A 42 3.35 7.83 -1.99
C LYS A 42 4.67 8.19 -1.31
N ILE A 43 5.28 9.30 -1.71
CA ILE A 43 6.48 9.79 -1.06
C ILE A 43 6.08 10.59 0.18
N GLU A 44 6.54 10.17 1.35
CA GLU A 44 6.31 10.87 2.61
C GLU A 44 7.60 11.44 3.18
N CYS A 45 7.49 12.56 3.87
CA CYS A 45 8.60 13.17 4.60
C CYS A 45 8.64 12.60 6.03
N GLU A 46 9.78 12.06 6.43
CA GLU A 46 10.03 11.57 7.78
C GLU A 46 11.28 12.25 8.35
N GLY A 47 11.06 13.34 9.10
CA GLY A 47 12.15 14.22 9.51
C GLY A 47 12.71 14.98 8.31
N ASP A 48 13.97 14.73 7.97
CA ASP A 48 14.69 15.40 6.87
C ASP A 48 14.86 14.50 5.63
N ILE A 49 14.27 13.30 5.63
CA ILE A 49 14.35 12.34 4.52
C ILE A 49 13.00 12.10 3.86
N PHE A 50 13.03 11.81 2.56
CA PHE A 50 11.86 11.38 1.80
C PHE A 50 11.88 9.85 1.67
N VAL A 51 10.81 9.21 2.12
CA VAL A 51 10.68 7.75 2.15
C VAL A 51 9.54 7.32 1.22
N PRO A 52 9.77 6.37 0.29
CA PRO A 52 8.70 5.81 -0.52
C PRO A 52 7.86 4.85 0.32
N ARG A 53 6.57 5.15 0.44
CA ARG A 53 5.53 4.28 1.02
C ARG A 53 4.50 3.95 -0.06
N PHE A 54 3.53 3.11 0.27
CA PHE A 54 2.53 2.67 -0.69
C PHE A 54 1.11 2.80 -0.14
N VAL A 55 0.16 3.13 -1.01
CA VAL A 55 -1.27 3.10 -0.71
C VAL A 55 -1.97 2.05 -1.55
N ALA A 56 -2.90 1.34 -0.95
CA ALA A 56 -3.71 0.34 -1.62
C ALA A 56 -4.73 1.01 -2.55
N VAL A 57 -4.78 0.57 -3.82
CA VAL A 57 -5.86 0.96 -4.71
C VAL A 57 -7.12 0.18 -4.30
N PRO A 58 -8.23 0.85 -3.97
CA PRO A 58 -9.48 0.15 -3.70
C PRO A 58 -9.86 -0.69 -4.91
N ARG A 59 -10.14 -1.97 -4.68
CA ARG A 59 -10.72 -2.82 -5.73
C ARG A 59 -12.05 -2.18 -6.12
N GLN A 60 -12.15 -1.70 -7.36
CA GLN A 60 -13.44 -1.29 -7.90
C GLN A 60 -14.34 -2.54 -7.89
N ALA A 61 -15.50 -2.44 -7.24
CA ALA A 61 -16.49 -3.50 -7.30
C ALA A 61 -16.80 -3.73 -8.79
N ALA A 62 -16.63 -4.96 -9.26
CA ALA A 62 -16.99 -5.33 -10.61
C ALA A 62 -18.48 -4.98 -10.79
N VAL A 63 -18.77 -4.05 -11.69
CA VAL A 63 -20.14 -3.82 -12.14
C VAL A 63 -20.52 -5.06 -12.95
N GLU A 64 -21.27 -5.97 -12.33
CA GLU A 64 -21.95 -7.04 -13.04
C GLU A 64 -22.90 -6.40 -14.04
N THR A 65 -22.45 -6.30 -15.30
CA THR A 65 -23.31 -5.94 -16.42
C THR A 65 -24.16 -7.16 -16.72
N THR A 66 -25.29 -7.28 -16.02
CA THR A 66 -26.36 -8.19 -16.41
C THR A 66 -27.01 -7.63 -17.67
N ALA A 67 -26.84 -8.36 -18.77
CA ALA A 67 -27.54 -8.17 -20.04
C ALA A 67 -28.96 -8.73 -19.97
#